data_AF-A0A934YCA2-F1
#
_entry.id   AF-A0A934YCA2-F1
#
_cell.length_a   1.000
_cell.length_b   1.000
_cell.length_c   1.000
_cell.angle_alpha   90.00
_cell.angle_beta   90.00
_cell.angle_gamma   90.00
#
_symmetry.space_group_name_H-M   'P 1'
#
loop_
_entity.id
_entity.type
_entity.pdbx_description
1 polymer ?
#
loop_
_entity_poly.entity_id
_entity_poly.type
_entity_poly.pdbx_seq_one_letter_code
_entity_poly.pdbx_strand_id
1 'polypeptide(L)'
;MDLTVLLEPKLDLARLTDVLDGMGHEGRLHTVRGWGKHRQAELFEAAKGYRPLTLSHFVPDDVPDLTEVIHDGRNTLPLFNNFQKRFCRPEAGATELHGYNEGSTRVFTGPGYYVATERDGELVIDYRKKATVKDPRWPEILPNSQKLGFLVYEGMVDYMRGLSNHVSIGRAEKGGKLIDAYFVLVRQDSPAAS
;
A
#
# COMPACT_ATOMS: atom_id res chain seq x y z
N MET A 1 12.50 32.56 -11.19
CA MET A 1 12.22 31.93 -9.89
C MET A 1 10.80 32.32 -9.54
N ASP A 2 9.88 31.36 -9.47
CA ASP A 2 8.50 31.65 -9.11
C ASP A 2 8.45 31.99 -7.61
N LEU A 3 8.06 33.22 -7.28
CA LEU A 3 8.03 33.72 -5.90
C LEU A 3 6.92 33.08 -5.06
N THR A 4 5.95 32.42 -5.69
CA THR A 4 4.90 31.65 -4.98
C THR A 4 5.49 30.54 -4.11
N VAL A 5 6.66 30.00 -4.47
CA VAL A 5 7.36 28.97 -3.68
C VAL A 5 7.80 29.45 -2.29
N LEU A 6 7.86 30.77 -2.08
CA LEU A 6 8.17 31.39 -0.79
C LEU A 6 6.91 31.66 0.05
N LEU A 7 5.73 31.56 -0.56
CA LEU A 7 4.43 31.92 0.04
C LEU A 7 3.57 30.68 0.34
N GLU A 8 3.82 29.54 -0.31
CA GLU A 8 3.09 28.30 -0.03
C GLU A 8 3.58 27.63 1.26
N PRO A 9 2.68 27.13 2.12
CA PRO A 9 3.08 26.33 3.27
C PRO A 9 3.84 25.09 2.77
N LYS A 10 5.12 24.98 3.15
CA LYS A 10 5.92 23.80 2.86
C LYS A 10 5.28 22.59 3.52
N LEU A 11 5.26 21.47 2.80
CA LEU A 11 4.85 20.19 3.35
C LEU A 11 5.72 19.84 4.57
N ASP A 12 5.08 19.73 5.73
CA ASP A 12 5.70 19.34 7.00
C ASP A 12 5.33 17.88 7.29
N LEU A 13 6.23 16.96 6.98
CA LEU A 13 6.00 15.54 7.16
C LEU A 13 5.93 15.14 8.64
N ALA A 14 6.67 15.81 9.52
CA ALA A 14 6.62 15.54 10.97
C ALA A 14 5.24 15.87 11.52
N ARG A 15 4.74 17.08 11.22
CA ARG A 15 3.39 17.47 11.60
C ARG A 15 2.32 16.59 10.97
N LEU A 16 2.49 16.19 9.70
CA LEU A 16 1.56 15.26 9.04
C LEU A 16 1.53 13.91 9.76
N THR A 17 2.68 13.35 10.11
CA THR A 17 2.79 12.11 10.88
C THR A 17 2.04 12.21 12.20
N ASP A 18 2.34 13.24 13.00
CA ASP A 18 1.71 13.45 14.31
C ASP A 18 0.18 13.56 14.22
N VAL A 19 -0.30 14.30 13.22
CA VAL A 19 -1.74 14.45 12.98
C VAL A 19 -2.40 13.12 12.58
N LEU A 20 -1.80 12.35 11.67
CA LEU A 20 -2.34 11.06 11.21
C LEU A 20 -2.32 10.00 12.33
N ASP A 21 -1.30 10.02 13.17
CA ASP A 21 -1.17 9.09 14.29
C ASP A 21 -2.06 9.47 15.48
N GLY A 22 -2.42 10.75 15.61
CA GLY A 22 -3.43 11.23 16.57
C GLY A 22 -4.88 10.97 16.15
N MET A 23 -5.12 10.55 14.90
CA MET A 23 -6.47 10.21 14.40
C MET A 23 -6.87 8.77 14.76
N GLY A 24 -8.17 8.47 14.73
CA GLY A 24 -8.64 7.09 14.59
C GLY A 24 -8.65 6.63 13.12
N HIS A 25 -8.90 5.34 12.87
CA HIS A 25 -8.92 4.76 11.52
C HIS A 25 -9.79 5.55 10.53
N GLU A 26 -11.04 5.86 10.89
CA GLU A 26 -11.96 6.63 10.04
C GLU A 26 -11.45 8.06 9.74
N GLY A 27 -10.77 8.68 10.71
CA GLY A 27 -10.17 10.01 10.53
C GLY A 27 -9.02 9.98 9.51
N ARG A 28 -8.17 8.96 9.58
CA ARG A 28 -7.12 8.71 8.57
C ARG A 28 -7.73 8.49 7.20
N LEU A 29 -8.74 7.61 7.08
CA LEU A 29 -9.40 7.34 5.81
C LEU A 29 -10.07 8.57 5.20
N HIS A 30 -10.79 9.34 6.00
CA HIS A 30 -11.40 10.58 5.52
C HIS A 30 -10.33 11.54 4.99
N THR A 31 -9.23 11.69 5.72
CA THR A 31 -8.11 12.57 5.35
C THR A 31 -7.45 12.13 4.03
N VAL A 32 -7.04 10.86 3.91
CA VAL A 32 -6.32 10.37 2.73
C VAL A 32 -7.19 10.34 1.47
N ARG A 33 -8.52 10.19 1.61
CA ARG A 33 -9.47 10.24 0.50
C ARG A 33 -9.57 11.63 -0.14
N GLY A 34 -9.20 12.67 0.60
CA GLY A 34 -9.08 14.05 0.09
C GLY A 34 -7.84 14.30 -0.77
N TRP A 35 -6.87 13.38 -0.82
CA TRP A 35 -5.63 13.59 -1.57
C TRP A 35 -5.76 13.21 -3.04
N GLY A 36 -5.76 14.23 -3.91
CA GLY A 36 -5.69 14.06 -5.35
C GLY A 36 -4.28 13.66 -5.84
N LYS A 37 -4.17 13.39 -7.15
CA LYS A 37 -2.92 12.92 -7.78
C LYS A 37 -1.70 13.79 -7.47
N HIS A 38 -1.84 15.12 -7.58
CA HIS A 38 -0.73 16.04 -7.37
C HIS A 38 -0.20 16.00 -5.93
N ARG A 39 -1.10 15.92 -4.95
CA ARG A 39 -0.74 15.81 -3.53
C ARG A 39 -0.08 14.46 -3.22
N GLN A 40 -0.59 13.37 -3.78
CA GLN A 40 0.02 12.05 -3.60
C GLN A 40 1.43 11.98 -4.22
N ALA A 41 1.63 12.58 -5.40
CA ALA A 41 2.95 12.65 -6.02
C ALA A 41 3.96 13.43 -5.14
N GLU A 42 3.55 14.61 -4.66
CA GLU A 42 4.36 15.44 -3.76
C GLU A 42 4.70 14.70 -2.45
N LEU A 43 3.72 14.08 -1.81
CA LEU A 43 3.90 13.27 -0.60
C LEU A 43 4.85 12.10 -0.84
N PHE A 44 4.71 11.40 -1.97
CA PHE A 44 5.56 10.27 -2.30
C PHE A 44 7.02 10.72 -2.40
N GLU A 45 7.30 11.77 -3.16
CA GLU A 45 8.68 12.27 -3.31
C GLU A 45 9.25 12.82 -2.00
N ALA A 46 8.45 13.55 -1.22
CA ALA A 46 8.88 14.07 0.08
C ALA A 46 9.18 12.96 1.10
N ALA A 47 8.43 11.85 1.07
CA ALA A 47 8.57 10.75 2.02
C ALA A 47 9.84 9.90 1.81
N LYS A 48 10.64 10.17 0.77
CA LYS A 48 11.85 9.40 0.48
C LYS A 48 12.86 9.50 1.63
N GLY A 49 13.19 8.36 2.24
CA GLY A 49 14.13 8.30 3.36
C GLY A 49 13.63 8.93 4.68
N TYR A 50 12.39 9.45 4.72
CA TYR A 50 11.84 10.10 5.91
C TYR A 50 11.46 9.08 6.98
N ARG A 51 10.66 8.07 6.60
CA ARG A 51 10.19 7.01 7.50
C ARG A 51 10.29 5.66 6.78
N PRO A 52 11.46 4.99 6.85
CA PRO A 52 11.67 3.68 6.24
C PRO A 52 10.59 2.68 6.71
N LEU A 53 10.05 1.92 5.77
CA LEU A 53 9.06 0.89 6.07
C LEU A 53 9.75 -0.46 6.26
N THR A 54 9.25 -1.21 7.24
CA THR A 54 9.55 -2.63 7.41
C THR A 54 8.30 -3.47 7.15
N LEU A 55 8.45 -4.79 7.05
CA LEU A 55 7.30 -5.71 6.94
C LEU A 55 6.31 -5.52 8.10
N SER A 56 6.79 -5.20 9.31
CA SER A 56 5.98 -4.96 10.51
C SER A 56 5.03 -3.78 10.39
N HIS A 57 5.29 -2.84 9.46
CA HIS A 57 4.32 -1.80 9.13
C HIS A 57 3.06 -2.39 8.47
N PHE A 58 3.21 -3.38 7.61
CA PHE A 58 2.08 -3.99 6.90
C PHE A 58 1.38 -5.06 7.72
N VAL A 59 2.16 -5.91 8.39
CA VAL A 59 1.65 -6.95 9.29
C VAL A 59 2.45 -6.85 10.59
N PRO A 60 1.88 -6.33 11.69
CA PRO A 60 2.55 -6.30 12.99
C PRO A 60 3.17 -7.65 13.39
N ASP A 61 4.23 -7.63 14.19
CA ASP A 61 4.97 -8.84 14.57
C ASP A 61 4.19 -9.74 15.54
N ASP A 62 3.22 -9.18 16.26
CA ASP A 62 2.30 -9.89 17.15
C ASP A 62 1.10 -10.51 16.43
N VAL A 63 0.90 -10.21 15.15
CA VAL A 63 -0.15 -10.84 14.34
C VAL A 63 0.27 -12.27 13.97
N PRO A 64 -0.54 -13.29 14.31
CA PRO A 64 -0.21 -14.68 13.99
C PRO A 64 -0.08 -14.95 12.50
N ASP A 65 0.64 -16.02 12.17
CA ASP A 65 0.82 -16.47 10.80
C ASP A 65 -0.52 -16.71 10.10
N LEU A 66 -0.55 -16.41 8.80
CA LEU A 66 -1.71 -16.51 7.93
C LEU A 66 -2.94 -15.73 8.42
N THR A 67 -2.78 -14.80 9.37
CA THR A 67 -3.84 -13.88 9.79
C THR A 67 -3.87 -12.66 8.89
N GLU A 68 -5.04 -12.40 8.33
CA GLU A 68 -5.30 -11.24 7.48
C GLU A 68 -5.14 -9.91 8.24
N VAL A 69 -4.35 -9.01 7.65
CA VAL A 69 -4.29 -7.58 7.99
C VAL A 69 -4.77 -6.77 6.79
N ILE A 70 -5.80 -5.96 7.03
CA ILE A 70 -6.45 -5.18 5.98
C ILE A 70 -5.83 -3.77 5.92
N HIS A 71 -5.52 -3.34 4.71
CA HIS A 71 -5.14 -1.95 4.41
C HIS A 71 -6.15 -1.38 3.43
N ASP A 72 -6.90 -0.38 3.86
CA ASP A 72 -7.84 0.35 3.02
C ASP A 72 -7.08 1.35 2.14
N GLY A 73 -7.30 1.22 0.84
CA GLY A 73 -6.54 1.88 -0.20
C GLY A 73 -7.33 2.93 -0.96
N ARG A 74 -6.65 4.00 -1.35
CA ARG A 74 -7.14 5.05 -2.25
C ARG A 74 -6.15 5.27 -3.38
N ASN A 75 -6.54 5.00 -4.63
CA ASN A 75 -5.72 5.31 -5.80
C ASN A 75 -6.21 6.58 -6.52
N THR A 76 -5.41 7.06 -7.47
CA THR A 76 -5.69 8.27 -8.26
C THR A 76 -6.51 8.00 -9.53
N LEU A 77 -7.07 6.79 -9.70
CA LEU A 77 -7.83 6.43 -10.90
C LEU A 77 -9.24 7.06 -10.88
N PRO A 78 -9.83 7.35 -12.05
CA PRO A 78 -11.13 8.02 -12.13
C PRO A 78 -12.31 7.15 -11.67
N LEU A 79 -12.22 5.83 -11.75
CA LEU A 79 -13.25 4.87 -11.33
C LEU A 79 -12.64 3.76 -10.46
N PHE A 80 -13.43 3.21 -9.54
CA PHE A 80 -13.02 2.11 -8.63
C PHE A 80 -11.72 2.40 -7.87
N ASN A 81 -11.66 3.61 -7.31
CA ASN A 81 -10.47 4.16 -6.68
C ASN A 81 -10.33 3.84 -5.19
N ASN A 82 -11.30 3.14 -4.62
CA ASN A 82 -11.19 2.54 -3.31
C ASN A 82 -10.98 1.04 -3.49
N PHE A 83 -10.00 0.49 -2.78
CA PHE A 83 -9.65 -0.92 -2.81
C PHE A 83 -9.10 -1.31 -1.44
N GLN A 84 -8.81 -2.59 -1.24
CA GLN A 84 -8.05 -3.06 -0.09
C GLN A 84 -6.84 -3.84 -0.58
N LYS A 85 -5.71 -3.65 0.08
CA LYS A 85 -4.62 -4.61 0.05
C LYS A 85 -4.68 -5.41 1.33
N ARG A 86 -4.73 -6.72 1.20
CA ARG A 86 -4.79 -7.63 2.34
C ARG A 86 -3.49 -8.39 2.41
N PHE A 87 -2.87 -8.38 3.58
CA PHE A 87 -1.58 -8.99 3.83
C PHE A 87 -1.71 -10.09 4.87
N CYS A 88 -0.82 -11.08 4.80
CA CYS A 88 -0.56 -12.00 5.89
C CYS A 88 0.93 -12.36 5.89
N ARG A 89 1.42 -12.73 7.07
CA ARG A 89 2.74 -13.33 7.21
C ARG A 89 2.62 -14.84 6.92
N PRO A 90 3.44 -15.41 6.01
CA PRO A 90 3.33 -16.82 5.67
C PRO A 90 3.73 -17.73 6.84
N GLU A 91 4.79 -17.36 7.56
CA GLU A 91 5.29 -18.03 8.75
C GLU A 91 6.11 -17.08 9.62
N ALA A 92 6.27 -17.40 10.91
CA ALA A 92 7.06 -16.62 11.85
C ALA A 92 8.51 -16.44 11.36
N GLY A 93 8.98 -15.19 11.35
CA GLY A 93 10.34 -14.85 10.90
C GLY A 93 10.52 -14.77 9.37
N ALA A 94 9.44 -14.93 8.58
CA ALA A 94 9.51 -14.77 7.14
C ALA A 94 10.02 -13.37 6.73
N THR A 95 10.89 -13.34 5.72
CA THR A 95 11.44 -12.11 5.12
C THR A 95 10.56 -11.53 4.02
N GLU A 96 9.33 -12.04 3.88
CA GLU A 96 8.35 -11.57 2.92
C GLU A 96 6.93 -11.74 3.46
N LEU A 97 6.01 -10.94 2.92
CA LEU A 97 4.58 -11.04 3.19
C LEU A 97 3.84 -11.45 1.93
N HIS A 98 2.76 -12.19 2.09
CA HIS A 98 1.85 -12.51 1.00
C HIS A 98 0.63 -11.61 1.06
N GLY A 99 0.11 -11.24 -0.11
CA GLY A 99 -1.12 -10.48 -0.16
C GLY A 99 -1.88 -10.57 -1.45
N TYR A 100 -3.09 -10.03 -1.43
CA TYR A 100 -3.93 -9.87 -2.62
C TYR A 100 -4.68 -8.54 -2.56
N ASN A 101 -5.31 -8.17 -3.68
CA ASN A 101 -6.17 -6.99 -3.78
C ASN A 101 -7.65 -7.40 -3.69
N GLU A 102 -8.38 -6.74 -2.81
CA GLU A 102 -9.83 -6.85 -2.70
C GLU A 102 -10.50 -5.56 -3.20
N GLY A 103 -11.60 -5.69 -3.92
CA GLY A 103 -12.29 -4.54 -4.51
C GLY A 103 -13.36 -4.94 -5.53
N SER A 104 -14.18 -3.97 -5.91
CA SER A 104 -15.32 -4.20 -6.81
C SER A 104 -14.94 -4.73 -8.20
N THR A 105 -13.71 -4.49 -8.64
CA THR A 105 -13.20 -4.96 -9.93
C THR A 105 -12.62 -6.38 -9.88
N ARG A 106 -12.49 -6.99 -8.69
CA ARG A 106 -11.82 -8.30 -8.49
C ARG A 106 -12.42 -9.42 -9.33
N VAL A 107 -13.73 -9.42 -9.52
CA VAL A 107 -14.42 -10.43 -10.34
C VAL A 107 -13.94 -10.40 -11.80
N PHE A 108 -13.53 -9.23 -12.29
CA PHE A 108 -13.06 -9.03 -13.66
C PHE A 108 -11.54 -9.20 -13.80
N THR A 109 -10.77 -8.65 -12.85
CA THR A 109 -9.30 -8.62 -12.92
C THR A 109 -8.64 -9.82 -12.24
N GLY A 110 -9.38 -10.62 -11.50
CA GLY A 110 -8.81 -11.56 -10.53
C GLY A 110 -8.30 -10.86 -9.26
N PRO A 111 -7.83 -11.65 -8.27
CA PRO A 111 -7.41 -11.17 -6.95
C PRO A 111 -6.11 -10.38 -6.94
N GLY A 112 -5.27 -10.45 -7.98
CA GLY A 112 -4.01 -9.70 -8.04
C GLY A 112 -3.10 -10.01 -6.86
N TYR A 113 -2.66 -11.26 -6.74
CA TYR A 113 -1.74 -11.68 -5.67
C TYR A 113 -0.38 -11.02 -5.82
N TYR A 114 0.30 -10.78 -4.70
CA TYR A 114 1.64 -10.18 -4.67
C TYR A 114 2.44 -10.68 -3.47
N VAL A 115 3.74 -10.41 -3.53
CA VAL A 115 4.66 -10.60 -2.41
C VAL A 115 5.27 -9.25 -2.03
N ALA A 116 5.27 -8.91 -0.74
CA ALA A 116 5.93 -7.71 -0.24
C ALA A 116 7.27 -8.06 0.41
N THR A 117 8.33 -7.34 0.03
CA THR A 117 9.70 -7.55 0.52
C THR A 117 10.43 -6.23 0.71
N GLU A 118 11.37 -6.19 1.64
CA GLU A 118 12.36 -5.11 1.72
C GLU A 118 13.43 -5.34 0.64
N ARG A 119 13.69 -4.32 -0.19
CA ARG A 119 14.65 -4.36 -1.30
C ARG A 119 15.33 -3.00 -1.44
N ASP A 120 16.66 -3.00 -1.40
CA ASP A 120 17.50 -1.80 -1.61
C ASP A 120 17.12 -0.62 -0.69
N GLY A 121 16.70 -0.91 0.55
CA GLY A 121 16.31 0.10 1.54
C GLY A 121 14.88 0.66 1.38
N GLU A 122 14.11 0.17 0.40
CA GLU A 122 12.68 0.47 0.25
C GLU A 122 11.86 -0.82 0.48
N LEU A 123 10.57 -0.67 0.80
CA LEU A 123 9.64 -1.79 0.79
C LEU A 123 8.91 -1.80 -0.54
N VAL A 124 8.87 -2.96 -1.19
CA VAL A 124 8.20 -3.14 -2.49
C VAL A 124 7.09 -4.18 -2.42
N ILE A 125 6.01 -3.95 -3.15
CA ILE A 125 4.96 -4.93 -3.42
C ILE A 125 5.13 -5.42 -4.85
N ASP A 126 5.56 -6.66 -5.02
CA ASP A 126 5.92 -7.24 -6.30
C ASP A 126 4.84 -8.20 -6.82
N TYR A 127 4.17 -7.81 -7.90
CA TYR A 127 3.14 -8.61 -8.56
C TYR A 127 3.70 -9.67 -9.51
N ARG A 128 5.01 -9.64 -9.76
CA ARG A 128 5.71 -10.64 -10.58
C ARG A 128 6.01 -11.89 -9.77
N LYS A 129 6.03 -11.76 -8.44
CA LYS A 129 6.19 -12.87 -7.49
C LYS A 129 4.83 -13.46 -7.14
N LYS A 130 4.77 -14.79 -7.07
CA LYS A 130 3.56 -15.53 -6.72
C LYS A 130 3.60 -15.92 -5.25
N ALA A 131 2.59 -15.51 -4.48
CA ALA A 131 2.38 -16.02 -3.13
C ALA A 131 2.19 -17.55 -3.16
N THR A 132 2.81 -18.26 -2.23
CA THR A 132 2.76 -19.74 -2.15
C THR A 132 1.76 -20.26 -1.12
N VAL A 133 1.49 -19.47 -0.09
CA VAL A 133 0.51 -19.73 0.96
C VAL A 133 -0.36 -18.49 1.18
N LYS A 134 -1.53 -18.67 1.81
CA LYS A 134 -2.49 -17.58 2.07
C LYS A 134 -3.33 -17.90 3.29
N ASP A 135 -3.99 -16.89 3.84
CA ASP A 135 -5.14 -17.11 4.71
C ASP A 135 -6.14 -18.07 4.01
N PRO A 136 -6.64 -19.12 4.68
CA PRO A 136 -7.58 -20.07 4.08
C PRO A 136 -8.83 -19.43 3.49
N ARG A 137 -9.28 -18.30 4.04
CA ARG A 137 -10.50 -17.57 3.64
C ARG A 137 -10.32 -16.74 2.36
N TRP A 138 -9.08 -16.45 1.97
CA TRP A 138 -8.81 -15.68 0.76
C TRP A 138 -9.20 -16.45 -0.52
N PRO A 139 -9.43 -15.76 -1.65
CA PRO A 139 -9.67 -16.42 -2.94
C PRO A 139 -8.54 -17.38 -3.33
N GLU A 140 -8.79 -18.33 -4.23
CA GLU A 140 -7.74 -19.21 -4.75
C GLU A 140 -6.56 -18.42 -5.34
N ILE A 141 -5.32 -18.90 -5.13
CA ILE A 141 -4.13 -18.27 -5.68
C ILE A 141 -4.08 -18.50 -7.19
N LEU A 142 -4.47 -17.48 -7.94
CA LEU A 142 -4.36 -17.46 -9.38
C LEU A 142 -3.09 -16.71 -9.81
N PRO A 143 -2.29 -17.25 -10.76
CA PRO A 143 -1.21 -16.49 -11.36
C PRO A 143 -1.75 -15.21 -12.01
N ASN A 144 -1.05 -14.08 -11.84
CA ASN A 144 -1.45 -12.81 -12.46
C ASN A 144 -1.39 -12.84 -14.00
N SER A 145 -0.73 -13.83 -14.60
CA SER A 145 -0.71 -14.08 -16.04
C SER A 145 -1.97 -14.75 -16.58
N GLN A 146 -2.92 -15.13 -15.71
CA GLN A 146 -4.21 -15.71 -16.09
C GLN A 146 -5.33 -14.65 -16.05
N LYS A 147 -6.33 -14.77 -16.94
CA LYS A 147 -7.47 -13.84 -17.11
C LYS A 147 -7.05 -12.43 -17.59
N LEU A 148 -7.99 -11.47 -17.55
CA LEU A 148 -7.74 -10.04 -17.83
C LEU A 148 -6.78 -9.38 -16.81
N GLY A 149 -6.48 -10.06 -15.70
CA GLY A 149 -5.52 -9.63 -14.68
C GLY A 149 -4.10 -9.42 -15.20
N PHE A 150 -3.70 -10.14 -16.26
CA PHE A 150 -2.43 -9.96 -16.97
C PHE A 150 -2.20 -8.49 -17.34
N LEU A 151 -3.22 -7.83 -17.93
CA LEU A 151 -3.09 -6.45 -18.38
C LEU A 151 -2.90 -5.46 -17.22
N VAL A 152 -3.42 -5.81 -16.05
CA VAL A 152 -3.42 -4.95 -14.86
C VAL A 152 -2.13 -5.18 -14.06
N TYR A 153 -1.89 -6.39 -13.59
CA TYR A 153 -0.87 -6.69 -12.59
C TYR A 153 0.48 -7.16 -13.16
N GLU A 154 0.51 -7.67 -14.39
CA GLU A 154 1.75 -8.22 -14.92
C GLU A 154 2.83 -7.14 -15.09
N GLY A 155 4.04 -7.46 -14.59
CA GLY A 155 5.19 -6.58 -14.65
C GLY A 155 5.13 -5.38 -13.70
N MET A 156 4.18 -5.36 -12.76
CA MET A 156 4.04 -4.27 -11.78
C MET A 156 4.86 -4.49 -10.51
N VAL A 157 5.44 -3.41 -10.02
CA VAL A 157 6.05 -3.32 -8.68
C VAL A 157 5.61 -2.00 -8.06
N ASP A 158 5.01 -2.02 -6.87
CA ASP A 158 4.74 -0.79 -6.13
C ASP A 158 5.90 -0.51 -5.16
N TYR A 159 6.47 0.69 -5.22
CA TYR A 159 7.44 1.17 -4.23
C TYR A 159 6.67 1.88 -3.12
N MET A 160 6.95 1.54 -1.87
CA MET A 160 6.20 1.98 -0.70
C MET A 160 7.04 2.87 0.21
N ARG A 161 6.43 3.94 0.74
CA ARG A 161 7.04 4.88 1.69
C ARG A 161 6.12 5.17 2.87
N GLY A 162 6.70 5.38 4.05
CA GLY A 162 5.95 5.63 5.27
C GLY A 162 5.54 7.08 5.43
N LEU A 163 4.30 7.32 5.86
CA LEU A 163 3.81 8.65 6.26
C LEU A 163 3.46 8.70 7.75
N SER A 164 2.98 7.60 8.32
CA SER A 164 2.63 7.50 9.75
C SER A 164 2.65 6.04 10.22
N ASN A 165 2.40 5.77 11.50
CA ASN A 165 2.29 4.40 12.03
C ASN A 165 1.33 3.50 11.25
N HIS A 166 0.26 4.07 10.68
CA HIS A 166 -0.79 3.33 9.97
C HIS A 166 -0.92 3.72 8.50
N VAL A 167 -0.23 4.77 8.05
CA VAL A 167 -0.38 5.30 6.69
C VAL A 167 0.92 5.14 5.90
N SER A 168 0.80 4.53 4.72
CA SER A 168 1.87 4.46 3.71
C SER A 168 1.38 4.96 2.35
N ILE A 169 2.33 5.36 1.51
CA ILE A 169 2.08 5.84 0.16
C ILE A 169 2.91 5.04 -0.84
N GLY A 170 2.29 4.69 -1.96
CA GLY A 170 2.86 3.85 -3.01
C GLY A 170 2.90 4.54 -4.36
N ARG A 171 3.89 4.18 -5.17
CA ARG A 171 3.98 4.52 -6.59
C ARG A 171 4.29 3.27 -7.40
N ALA A 172 3.53 3.07 -8.47
CA ALA A 172 3.71 1.91 -9.33
C ALA A 172 4.87 2.10 -10.31
N GLU A 173 5.58 1.01 -10.57
CA GLU A 173 6.49 0.77 -11.68
C GLU A 173 5.87 -0.29 -12.59
N LYS A 174 6.00 -0.12 -13.91
CA LYS A 174 5.65 -1.16 -14.87
C LYS A 174 6.77 -1.34 -15.89
N GLY A 175 7.27 -2.56 -16.01
CA GLY A 175 8.34 -2.89 -16.96
C GLY A 175 9.63 -2.07 -16.75
N GLY A 176 10.01 -1.82 -15.48
CA GLY A 176 11.23 -1.08 -15.14
C GLY A 176 11.09 0.44 -15.19
N LYS A 177 9.89 0.99 -15.40
CA LYS A 177 9.64 2.44 -15.43
C LYS A 177 8.59 2.84 -14.41
N LEU A 178 8.92 3.80 -13.54
CA LEU A 178 7.94 4.42 -12.66
C LEU A 178 6.87 5.12 -13.50
N ILE A 179 5.62 4.89 -13.14
CA ILE A 179 4.46 5.50 -13.79
C ILE A 179 3.77 6.48 -12.86
N ASP A 180 2.88 7.26 -13.44
CA ASP A 180 2.14 8.33 -12.78
C ASP A 180 0.87 7.81 -12.08
N ALA A 181 1.03 6.68 -11.40
CA ALA A 181 -0.01 6.00 -10.63
C ALA A 181 0.43 5.93 -9.17
N TYR A 182 -0.28 6.68 -8.32
CA TYR A 182 -0.03 6.77 -6.90
C TYR A 182 -1.24 6.21 -6.14
N PHE A 183 -0.97 5.71 -4.93
CA PHE A 183 -2.02 5.29 -4.02
C PHE A 183 -1.56 5.43 -2.58
N VAL A 184 -2.52 5.49 -1.67
CA VAL A 184 -2.29 5.55 -0.22
C VAL A 184 -2.96 4.34 0.40
N LEU A 185 -2.34 3.80 1.44
CA LEU A 185 -2.87 2.71 2.25
C LEU A 185 -3.00 3.17 3.70
N VAL A 186 -4.12 2.80 4.31
CA VAL A 186 -4.37 2.94 5.74
C VAL A 186 -4.58 1.56 6.33
N ARG A 187 -3.63 1.10 7.14
CA ARG A 187 -3.78 -0.14 7.91
C ARG A 187 -4.98 0.00 8.85
N GLN A 188 -5.85 -0.99 8.88
CA GLN A 188 -6.88 -1.08 9.91
C GLN A 188 -6.20 -1.19 11.27
N ASP A 189 -6.78 -0.48 12.24
CA ASP A 189 -6.34 -0.67 13.62
C ASP A 189 -6.66 -2.13 13.96
N SER A 190 -5.70 -2.85 14.54
CA SER A 190 -6.01 -4.18 15.06
C SER A 190 -7.25 -4.05 15.93
N PRO A 191 -8.27 -4.93 15.81
CA PRO A 191 -9.33 -4.93 16.79
C PRO A 191 -8.63 -5.04 18.13
N ALA A 192 -8.80 -4.02 18.99
CA ALA A 192 -8.32 -4.10 20.35
C ALA A 192 -8.80 -5.45 20.87
N ALA A 193 -7.88 -6.31 21.30
CA ALA A 193 -8.20 -7.65 21.76
C ALA A 193 -9.37 -7.53 22.75
N SER A 194 -10.56 -7.93 22.29
CA SER A 194 -11.78 -7.96 23.07
C SER A 194 -11.80 -9.23 23.90
#